data_AF-A0A832YYR8-F1
#
_entry.id   AF-A0A832YYR8-F1
#
_cell.length_a   1.000
_cell.length_b   1.000
_cell.length_c   1.000
_cell.angle_alpha   90.00
_cell.angle_beta   90.00
_cell.angle_gamma   90.00
#
_symmetry.space_group_name_H-M   'P 1'
#
loop_
_entity.id
_entity.type
_entity.pdbx_description
1 polymer ?
#
loop_
_entity_poly.entity_id
_entity_poly.type
_entity_poly.pdbx_seq_one_letter_code
_entity_poly.pdbx_strand_id
1 'polypeptide(L)'
;MKPESRILVITQPLGGIYVGIVVRGVMGLEDVLPIDTCKSIAMFIESRRKIAGEIKYVYVANDVDEGCRRLFQELHNRNIVKVVSAEFLPQQLRRAVLEAESVAKLIAYRFITALRDDRGFKY
;
A
#
# COMPACT_ATOMS: atom_id res chain seq x y z
N MET A 1 2.72 9.37 16.68
CA MET A 1 2.22 8.06 16.19
C MET A 1 2.76 7.00 17.13
N LYS A 2 1.98 5.97 17.51
CA LYS A 2 2.51 4.91 18.38
C LYS A 2 3.48 3.98 17.61
N PRO A 3 4.53 3.43 18.24
CA PRO A 3 5.49 2.52 17.59
C PRO A 3 4.91 1.23 17.02
N GLU A 4 3.73 0.81 17.48
CA GLU A 4 3.02 -0.40 17.04
C GLU A 4 1.91 -0.13 16.02
N SER A 5 1.75 1.14 15.59
CA SER A 5 0.74 1.49 14.60
C SER A 5 0.99 0.79 13.26
N ARG A 6 -0.09 0.26 12.68
CA ARG A 6 -0.07 -0.27 11.32
C ARG A 6 -0.28 0.82 10.29
N ILE A 7 0.60 0.84 9.31
CA ILE A 7 0.55 1.71 8.15
C ILE A 7 0.34 0.84 6.93
N LEU A 8 -0.71 1.13 6.17
CA LEU A 8 -0.87 0.56 4.84
C LEU A 8 -0.12 1.43 3.83
N VAL A 9 0.88 0.86 3.19
CA VAL A 9 1.66 1.44 2.09
C VAL A 9 0.99 1.01 0.79
N ILE A 10 0.57 1.97 -0.03
CA ILE A 10 -0.11 1.71 -1.30
C ILE A 10 0.74 2.25 -2.42
N THR A 11 1.03 1.41 -3.41
CA THR A 11 1.76 1.78 -4.63
C THR A 11 1.05 1.22 -5.85
N GLN A 12 1.22 1.91 -6.97
CA GLN A 12 0.73 1.49 -8.28
C GLN A 12 1.92 1.35 -9.25
N PRO A 13 2.76 0.31 -9.08
CA PRO A 13 4.01 0.17 -9.82
C PRO A 13 3.82 0.18 -11.33
N LEU A 14 2.70 -0.36 -11.81
CA LEU A 14 2.38 -0.55 -13.21
C LEU A 14 0.90 -0.27 -13.43
N GLY A 15 0.60 0.57 -14.42
CA GLY A 15 -0.73 1.14 -14.67
C GLY A 15 -1.84 0.09 -14.59
N GLY A 16 -2.58 0.10 -13.48
CA GLY A 16 -3.70 -0.80 -13.21
C GLY A 16 -3.52 -1.81 -12.07
N ILE A 17 -2.31 -2.06 -11.56
CA ILE A 17 -2.10 -2.98 -10.42
C ILE A 17 -1.76 -2.19 -9.17
N TYR A 18 -2.51 -2.42 -8.08
CA TYR A 18 -2.21 -1.85 -6.78
C TYR A 18 -1.61 -2.90 -5.87
N VAL A 19 -0.61 -2.50 -5.09
CA VAL A 19 -0.05 -3.36 -4.05
C VAL A 19 -0.16 -2.62 -2.73
N GLY A 20 -0.83 -3.27 -1.78
CA GLY A 20 -0.90 -2.81 -0.40
C GLY A 20 0.10 -3.59 0.44
N ILE A 21 0.92 -2.92 1.23
CA ILE A 21 1.79 -3.57 2.22
C ILE A 21 1.50 -2.99 3.59
N VAL A 22 1.25 -3.85 4.56
CA VAL A 22 1.07 -3.43 5.94
C VAL A 22 2.41 -3.45 6.65
N VAL A 23 2.81 -2.29 7.15
CA VAL A 23 4.00 -2.11 7.99
C VAL A 23 3.56 -1.90 9.43
N ARG A 24 4.11 -2.68 10.35
CA ARG A 24 3.87 -2.53 11.79
C ARG A 24 4.98 -1.72 12.43
N GLY A 25 4.86 -0.40 12.35
CA GLY A 25 5.80 0.54 12.92
C GLY A 25 7.27 0.17 12.74
N VAL A 26 8.00 -0.07 13.82
CA VAL A 26 9.44 -0.46 13.77
C VAL A 26 9.69 -1.96 13.59
N MET A 27 8.65 -2.80 13.61
CA MET A 27 8.78 -4.25 13.42
C MET A 27 8.92 -4.63 11.93
N GLY A 28 8.67 -3.70 11.02
CA GLY A 28 8.81 -3.92 9.58
C GLY A 28 7.54 -4.45 8.91
N LEU A 29 7.74 -5.22 7.85
CA LEU A 29 6.69 -5.80 7.01
C LEU A 29 5.88 -6.83 7.80
N GLU A 30 4.55 -6.68 7.82
CA GLU A 30 3.65 -7.61 8.52
C GLU A 30 2.79 -8.41 7.53
N ASP A 31 2.29 -7.77 6.47
CA ASP A 31 1.40 -8.42 5.51
C ASP A 31 1.51 -7.78 4.11
N VAL A 32 1.20 -8.57 3.08
CA VAL A 32 1.14 -8.11 1.68
C VAL A 32 -0.25 -8.40 1.15
N LEU A 33 -0.92 -7.35 0.70
CA LEU A 33 -2.25 -7.39 0.13
C LEU A 33 -2.12 -7.27 -1.41
N PRO A 34 -2.29 -8.36 -2.16
CA PRO A 34 -2.42 -8.30 -3.61
C PRO A 34 -3.81 -7.73 -3.94
N ILE A 35 -3.87 -6.57 -4.62
CA ILE A 35 -5.14 -5.87 -4.85
C ILE A 35 -5.31 -5.49 -6.33
N ASP A 36 -6.47 -5.85 -6.85
CA ASP A 36 -6.89 -5.67 -8.24
C ASP A 36 -7.32 -4.24 -8.56
N THR A 37 -7.92 -3.52 -7.61
CA THR A 37 -8.40 -2.13 -7.81
C THR A 37 -8.26 -1.26 -6.58
N CYS A 38 -8.13 0.06 -6.76
CA CYS A 38 -8.15 1.01 -5.65
C CYS A 38 -9.43 0.90 -4.79
N LYS A 39 -10.58 0.62 -5.42
CA LYS A 39 -11.87 0.45 -4.73
C LYS A 39 -11.85 -0.76 -3.79
N SER A 40 -11.21 -1.86 -4.20
CA SER A 40 -11.01 -3.03 -3.34
C SER A 40 -10.21 -2.67 -2.07
N ILE A 41 -9.21 -1.79 -2.18
CA ILE A 41 -8.47 -1.29 -1.00
C ILE A 41 -9.39 -0.49 -0.07
N ALA A 42 -10.21 0.39 -0.64
CA ALA A 42 -11.17 1.18 0.10
C ALA A 42 -12.13 0.30 0.91
N MET A 43 -12.75 -0.68 0.24
CA MET A 43 -13.68 -1.63 0.85
C MET A 43 -13.01 -2.47 1.93
N PHE A 44 -11.77 -2.89 1.72
CA PHE A 44 -11.00 -3.61 2.72
C PHE A 44 -10.84 -2.77 4.00
N ILE A 45 -10.41 -1.51 3.88
CA ILE A 45 -10.24 -0.59 5.00
C ILE A 45 -11.59 -0.31 5.70
N GLU A 46 -12.63 -0.04 4.92
CA GLU A 46 -13.97 0.23 5.44
C GLU A 46 -14.61 -0.98 6.13
N SER A 47 -14.20 -2.21 5.79
CA SER A 47 -14.69 -3.41 6.46
C SER A 47 -14.36 -3.43 7.95
N ARG A 48 -13.24 -2.80 8.36
CA ARG A 48 -12.71 -2.79 9.73
C ARG A 48 -12.55 -4.20 10.35
N ARG A 49 -12.47 -5.25 9.52
CA ARG A 49 -12.31 -6.64 9.97
C ARG A 49 -10.83 -7.01 10.02
N LYS A 50 -10.45 -7.85 11.00
CA LYS A 50 -9.06 -8.35 11.15
C LYS A 50 -8.06 -7.18 11.11
N ILE A 51 -6.96 -7.32 10.37
CA ILE A 51 -5.91 -6.31 10.22
C ILE A 51 -6.42 -4.96 9.69
N ALA A 52 -7.52 -4.93 8.92
CA ALA A 52 -8.12 -3.69 8.44
C ALA A 52 -8.66 -2.80 9.57
N GLY A 53 -9.16 -3.40 10.66
CA GLY A 53 -9.61 -2.67 11.85
C GLY A 53 -8.46 -1.99 12.60
N GLU A 54 -7.25 -2.49 12.41
CA GLU A 54 -6.03 -2.05 13.10
C GLU A 54 -5.23 -1.03 12.29
N ILE A 55 -5.47 -0.94 10.98
CA ILE A 55 -4.90 0.09 10.11
C ILE A 55 -5.56 1.44 10.42
N LYS A 56 -4.75 2.38 10.87
CA LYS A 56 -5.17 3.77 11.15
C LYS A 56 -4.49 4.78 10.23
N TYR A 57 -3.41 4.37 9.56
CA TYR A 57 -2.58 5.23 8.75
C TYR A 57 -2.40 4.62 7.36
N VAL A 58 -2.43 5.46 6.34
CA VAL A 58 -2.22 5.06 4.96
C VAL A 58 -1.16 5.97 4.34
N TYR A 59 -0.14 5.39 3.75
CA TYR A 59 0.80 6.09 2.89
C TYR A 59 0.46 5.77 1.44
N VAL A 60 0.21 6.80 0.63
CA VAL A 60 -0.10 6.68 -0.79
C VAL A 60 1.13 7.12 -1.57
N ALA A 61 1.79 6.19 -2.26
CA ALA A 61 3.03 6.43 -2.99
C ALA A 61 2.84 7.35 -4.18
N ASN A 62 3.94 7.92 -4.69
CA ASN A 62 3.93 8.93 -5.74
C ASN A 62 3.38 8.43 -7.09
N ASP A 63 3.52 7.13 -7.36
CA ASP A 63 3.09 6.48 -8.60
C ASP A 63 1.59 6.16 -8.66
N VAL A 64 0.85 6.33 -7.55
CA VAL A 64 -0.60 6.10 -7.50
C VAL A 64 -1.34 7.20 -8.25
N ASP A 65 -2.29 6.81 -9.10
CA ASP A 65 -3.13 7.71 -9.87
C ASP A 65 -3.99 8.64 -9.02
N GLU A 66 -4.36 9.77 -9.62
CA GLU A 66 -5.13 10.84 -8.98
C GLU A 66 -6.53 10.40 -8.52
N GLY A 67 -7.17 9.48 -9.24
CA GLY A 67 -8.48 8.95 -8.87
C GLY A 67 -8.41 8.19 -7.53
N CYS A 68 -7.40 7.33 -7.39
CA CYS A 68 -7.18 6.60 -6.16
C CYS A 68 -6.77 7.51 -4.99
N ARG A 69 -5.93 8.52 -5.25
CA ARG A 69 -5.56 9.53 -4.24
C ARG A 69 -6.78 10.25 -3.67
N ARG A 70 -7.70 10.68 -4.54
CA ARG A 70 -8.95 11.34 -4.12
C ARG A 70 -9.79 10.45 -3.24
N LEU A 71 -9.93 9.17 -3.60
CA LEU A 71 -10.65 8.20 -2.77
C LEU A 71 -10.02 8.07 -1.37
N PHE A 72 -8.70 8.02 -1.26
CA PHE A 72 -8.03 8.00 0.04
C PHE A 72 -8.19 9.30 0.84
N GLN A 73 -8.24 10.43 0.15
CA GLN A 73 -8.52 11.72 0.77
C GLN A 73 -9.96 11.79 1.30
N GLU A 74 -10.94 11.20 0.61
CA GLU A 74 -12.31 11.09 1.09
C GLU A 74 -12.41 10.22 2.35
N LEU A 75 -11.74 9.06 2.36
CA LEU A 75 -11.64 8.22 3.55
C LEU A 75 -10.95 8.94 4.72
N HIS A 76 -9.98 9.80 4.41
CA HIS A 76 -9.32 10.65 5.38
C HIS A 76 -10.29 11.66 6.01
N ASN A 77 -11.02 12.38 5.17
CA ASN A 77 -11.99 13.39 5.61
C ASN A 77 -13.14 12.78 6.42
N ARG A 78 -13.50 11.51 6.14
CA ARG A 78 -14.47 10.72 6.91
C ARG A 78 -13.90 10.14 8.22
N ASN A 79 -12.65 10.44 8.58
CA ASN A 79 -11.94 9.90 9.74
C ASN A 79 -11.82 8.37 9.78
N ILE A 80 -11.88 7.70 8.63
CA ILE A 80 -11.73 6.24 8.53
C ILE A 80 -10.25 5.86 8.64
N VAL A 81 -9.38 6.64 7.98
CA VAL A 81 -7.92 6.50 8.03
C VAL A 81 -7.23 7.86 8.07
N LYS A 82 -5.96 7.90 8.46
CA LYS A 82 -5.10 9.08 8.34
C LYS A 82 -4.13 8.90 7.19
N VAL A 83 -4.29 9.68 6.13
CA VAL A 83 -3.29 9.73 5.05
C VAL A 83 -2.06 10.46 5.58
N VAL A 84 -0.89 9.84 5.43
CA VAL A 84 0.39 10.36 5.91
C VAL A 84 1.37 10.52 4.75
N SER A 85 2.22 11.54 4.81
CA SER A 85 3.39 11.66 3.94
C SER A 85 4.63 11.12 4.64
N ALA A 86 5.47 10.41 3.90
CA ALA A 86 6.71 9.82 4.39
C ALA A 86 7.68 10.86 4.98
N GLU A 87 7.60 12.11 4.55
CA GLU A 87 8.45 13.22 5.00
C GLU A 87 8.19 13.58 6.47
N PHE A 88 6.96 13.38 6.94
CA PHE A 88 6.55 13.68 8.32
C PHE A 88 6.62 12.46 9.25
N LEU A 89 7.11 11.33 8.75
CA LEU A 89 7.30 10.11 9.54
C LEU A 89 8.67 10.15 10.25
N PRO A 90 8.76 9.64 11.49
CA PRO A 90 10.05 9.41 12.14
C PRO A 90 11.00 8.58 11.26
N GLN A 91 12.30 8.85 11.31
CA GLN A 91 13.30 8.31 10.37
C GLN A 91 13.22 6.78 10.18
N GLN A 92 13.08 6.01 11.27
CA GLN A 92 13.00 4.54 11.20
C GLN A 92 11.74 4.07 10.46
N LEU A 93 10.61 4.72 10.72
CA LEU A 93 9.33 4.41 10.10
C LEU A 93 9.30 4.84 8.64
N ARG A 94 9.87 6.02 8.33
CA ARG A 94 10.06 6.47 6.97
C ARG A 94 10.85 5.43 6.17
N ARG A 95 11.93 4.89 6.75
CA ARG A 95 12.73 3.84 6.11
C ARG A 95 11.90 2.58 5.84
N ALA A 96 11.16 2.10 6.83
CA ALA A 96 10.31 0.92 6.68
C ALA A 96 9.20 1.11 5.61
N VAL A 97 8.59 2.29 5.54
CA VAL A 97 7.57 2.63 4.53
C VAL A 97 8.17 2.66 3.12
N LEU A 98 9.34 3.29 2.93
CA LEU A 98 9.99 3.36 1.62
C LEU A 98 10.55 1.99 1.17
N GLU A 99 11.00 1.17 2.13
CA GLU A 99 11.40 -0.20 1.87
C GLU A 99 10.19 -1.06 1.46
N ALA A 100 9.07 -0.94 2.16
CA ALA A 100 7.81 -1.57 1.77
C ALA A 100 7.36 -1.15 0.36
N GLU A 101 7.40 0.14 0.04
CA GLU A 101 7.10 0.61 -1.32
C GLU A 101 8.02 -0.05 -2.36
N SER A 102 9.32 -0.14 -2.07
CA SER A 102 10.29 -0.76 -2.97
C SER A 102 10.04 -2.27 -3.15
N VAL A 103 9.74 -2.98 -2.07
CA VAL A 103 9.38 -4.40 -2.09
C VAL A 103 8.10 -4.62 -2.89
N ALA A 104 7.07 -3.80 -2.68
CA ALA A 104 5.83 -3.87 -3.43
C ALA A 104 6.05 -3.71 -4.95
N LYS A 105 6.89 -2.77 -5.35
CA LYS A 105 7.28 -2.56 -6.76
C LYS A 105 8.02 -3.77 -7.33
N LEU A 106 8.95 -4.35 -6.57
CA LEU A 106 9.68 -5.56 -6.97
C LEU A 106 8.76 -6.78 -7.12
N ILE A 107 7.81 -6.95 -6.20
CA ILE A 107 6.81 -8.02 -6.25
C ILE A 107 5.99 -7.90 -7.54
N ALA A 108 5.45 -6.71 -7.84
CA ALA A 108 4.67 -6.48 -9.06
C ALA A 108 5.46 -6.76 -10.33
N TYR A 109 6.74 -6.35 -10.39
CA TYR A 109 7.62 -6.64 -11.52
C TYR A 109 7.79 -8.15 -11.72
N ARG A 110 8.10 -8.90 -10.66
CA ARG A 110 8.26 -10.36 -10.72
C ARG A 110 7.00 -11.08 -11.19
N PHE A 111 5.82 -10.67 -10.71
CA PHE A 111 4.55 -11.23 -11.16
C PHE A 111 4.34 -11.04 -12.67
N ILE A 112 4.72 -9.89 -13.22
CA ILE A 112 4.56 -9.64 -14.66
C ILE A 112 5.59 -10.39 -15.50
N THR A 113 6.84 -10.49 -15.05
CA THR A 113 7.82 -11.35 -15.72
C THR A 113 7.31 -12.80 -15.78
N ALA A 114 6.79 -13.32 -14.65
CA ALA A 114 6.20 -14.65 -14.61
C ALA A 114 5.01 -14.79 -15.58
N LEU A 115 4.07 -13.83 -15.60
CA LEU A 115 2.94 -13.84 -16.54
C LEU A 115 3.33 -13.70 -18.01
N ARG A 116 4.49 -13.09 -18.29
CA ARG A 116 5.03 -12.94 -19.65
C ARG A 116 5.68 -14.24 -20.11
N ASP A 117 6.42 -14.91 -19.24
CA ASP A 117 7.07 -16.19 -19.51
C ASP A 117 6.03 -17.30 -19.72
N ASP A 118 4.95 -17.30 -18.93
CA ASP A 118 3.85 -18.27 -19.03
C ASP A 118 3.00 -18.12 -20.30
N ARG A 119 2.97 -16.91 -20.88
CA ARG A 119 2.27 -16.62 -22.15
C ARG A 119 3.09 -16.90 -23.41
N GLY A 120 4.27 -17.50 -23.28
CA GLY A 120 5.01 -18.03 -24.43
C GLY A 120 5.46 -16.99 -25.46
N PHE A 121 5.69 -15.73 -25.06
CA PHE A 121 6.42 -14.79 -25.91
C PHE A 121 7.91 -15.14 -25.91
N LYS A 122 8.25 -16.18 -26.67
CA LYS A 122 9.62 -16.45 -27.11
C LYS A 122 10.00 -15.37 -28.13
N TYR A 123 11.14 -14.73 -27.88
CA TYR A 123 11.82 -13.88 -28.85
C TYR A 123 12.17 -14.67 -30.12
#